data_AF-A0A815XMQ4-F1
#
_entry.id   AF-A0A815XMQ4-F1
#
_cell.length_a   1.000
_cell.length_b   1.000
_cell.length_c   1.000
_cell.angle_alpha   90.00
_cell.angle_beta   90.00
_cell.angle_gamma   90.00
#
_symmetry.space_group_name_H-M   'P 1'
#
loop_
_entity.id
_entity.type
_entity.pdbx_description
1 polymer ?
#
loop_
_entity_poly.entity_id
_entity_poly.type
_entity_poly.pdbx_seq_one_letter_code
_entity_poly.pdbx_strand_id
1 'polypeptide(L)'
;MARALHINDSLKCPITHELVGNPVLAEDGYTYERDAIIEWIQRDGTSPMTRQPLSIDRLQPNRAVRALVDDIKADNKCAVTYSTMSSGISDPPGPLMTVSFKKAALDSKSFTNVPKIRAV
;
A
#
# COMPACT_ATOMS: atom_id res chain seq x y z
N MET A 1 29.18 -6.05 11.95
CA MET A 1 28.46 -4.77 12.14
C MET A 1 27.06 -4.94 11.59
N ALA A 2 26.06 -5.01 12.46
CA ALA A 2 24.67 -5.26 12.07
C ALA A 2 24.19 -4.15 11.12
N ARG A 3 23.61 -4.51 9.97
CA ARG A 3 22.96 -3.56 9.07
C ARG A 3 21.73 -3.03 9.81
N ALA A 4 21.82 -1.80 10.34
CA ALA A 4 20.63 -1.08 10.76
C ALA A 4 19.84 -0.74 9.48
N LEU A 5 18.85 -1.56 9.16
CA LEU A 5 17.85 -1.20 8.16
C LEU A 5 17.23 0.10 8.62
N HIS A 6 17.43 1.17 7.85
CA HIS A 6 16.79 2.45 8.09
C HIS A 6 15.30 2.27 7.81
N ILE A 7 14.55 1.85 8.84
CA ILE A 7 13.10 1.75 8.77
C ILE A 7 12.60 3.19 8.64
N ASN A 8 12.07 3.52 7.47
CA ASN A 8 11.45 4.83 7.23
C ASN A 8 10.41 5.10 8.31
N ASP A 9 10.48 6.27 8.94
CA ASP A 9 9.56 6.66 10.01
C ASP A 9 8.09 6.69 9.52
N SER A 10 7.88 6.84 8.21
CA SER A 10 6.56 6.73 7.56
C SER A 10 5.91 5.34 7.66
N LEU A 11 6.66 4.30 8.06
CA LEU A 11 6.18 2.93 8.26
C LEU A 11 6.00 2.58 9.75
N LYS A 12 6.27 3.53 10.64
CA LYS A 12 6.06 3.36 12.07
C LYS A 12 4.69 3.90 12.45
N CYS A 13 3.99 3.18 13.32
CA CYS A 13 2.75 3.68 13.88
C CYS A 13 3.07 4.85 14.83
N PRO A 14 2.39 6.00 14.72
CA PRO A 14 2.65 7.12 15.61
C PRO A 14 2.21 6.93 17.07
N ILE A 15 1.42 5.89 17.35
CA ILE A 15 0.96 5.56 18.70
C ILE A 15 1.93 4.56 19.35
N THR A 16 2.24 3.46 18.66
CA THR A 16 3.09 2.39 19.21
C THR A 16 4.58 2.66 19.00
N HIS A 17 4.95 3.58 18.10
CA HIS A 17 6.32 3.85 17.67
C HIS A 17 7.05 2.65 17.05
N GLU A 18 6.31 1.58 16.74
CA GLU A 18 6.82 0.35 16.14
C GLU A 18 6.38 0.21 14.68
N LEU A 19 7.00 -0.73 13.97
CA LEU A 19 6.68 -1.05 12.58
C LEU A 19 5.22 -1.51 12.46
N VAL A 20 4.43 -0.82 11.63
CA VAL A 20 2.99 -1.07 11.50
C VAL A 20 2.69 -2.43 10.87
N GLY A 21 2.05 -3.35 11.59
CA GLY A 21 1.66 -4.67 11.11
C GLY A 21 0.38 -4.64 10.28
N ASN A 22 -0.65 -3.97 10.77
CA ASN A 22 -1.94 -3.79 10.09
C ASN A 22 -2.19 -2.31 9.83
N PRO A 23 -1.54 -1.75 8.78
CA PRO A 23 -1.67 -0.34 8.47
C PRO A 23 -3.09 0.01 8.03
N VAL A 24 -3.67 0.96 8.74
CA VAL A 24 -4.95 1.61 8.41
C VAL A 24 -4.73 3.10 8.21
N LEU A 25 -5.20 3.60 7.09
CA LEU A 25 -5.22 5.02 6.74
C LEU A 25 -6.48 5.64 7.34
N ALA A 26 -6.28 6.70 8.13
CA ALA A 26 -7.37 7.54 8.61
C ALA A 26 -7.61 8.72 7.65
N GLU A 27 -8.76 9.38 7.80
CA GLU A 27 -9.15 10.56 7.00
C GLU A 27 -8.24 11.77 7.23
N ASP A 28 -7.40 11.74 8.27
CA ASP A 28 -6.36 12.72 8.56
C ASP A 28 -5.12 12.56 7.67
N GLY A 29 -5.04 11.50 6.86
CA GLY A 29 -3.92 11.21 5.97
C GLY A 29 -2.77 10.44 6.63
N TYR A 30 -2.90 10.04 7.89
CA TYR A 30 -1.89 9.28 8.62
C TYR A 30 -2.24 7.79 8.65
N THR A 31 -1.18 6.97 8.68
CA THR A 31 -1.32 5.51 8.81
C THR A 31 -1.01 5.08 10.22
N TYR A 32 -1.94 4.34 10.83
CA TYR A 32 -1.84 3.81 12.18
C TYR A 32 -1.89 2.28 12.18
N GLU A 33 -1.50 1.67 13.29
CA GLU A 33 -1.80 0.27 13.55
C GLU A 33 -3.28 0.12 13.86
N ARG A 34 -3.94 -0.86 13.24
CA ARG A 34 -5.38 -1.10 13.38
C ARG A 34 -5.81 -1.18 14.85
N ASP A 35 -5.12 -1.99 15.65
CA ASP A 35 -5.52 -2.23 17.04
C ASP A 35 -5.32 -0.97 17.89
N ALA A 36 -4.18 -0.30 17.71
CA ALA A 36 -3.86 0.92 18.46
C ALA A 36 -4.83 2.08 18.17
N ILE A 37 -5.20 2.29 16.90
CA ILE A 37 -6.13 3.38 16.55
C ILE A 37 -7.57 3.07 16.98
N ILE A 38 -7.98 1.79 16.98
CA ILE A 38 -9.30 1.39 17.46
C ILE A 38 -9.42 1.66 18.96
N GLU A 39 -8.43 1.24 19.75
CA GLU A 39 -8.40 1.52 21.19
C GLU A 39 -8.40 3.03 21.48
N TRP A 40 -7.63 3.80 20.70
CA TRP A 40 -7.60 5.25 20.82
C TRP A 40 -8.95 5.90 20.52
N ILE A 41 -9.60 5.53 19.41
CA ILE A 41 -10.92 6.07 19.04
C ILE A 41 -11.97 5.69 20.09
N GLN A 42 -11.90 4.48 20.66
CA GLN A 42 -12.80 4.07 21.74
C GLN A 42 -12.63 4.91 23.02
N ARG A 43 -11.40 5.39 23.29
CA ARG A 43 -11.11 6.22 24.46
C ARG A 43 -11.42 7.70 24.26
N ASP A 44 -10.93 8.29 23.17
CA ASP A 44 -10.92 9.74 22.94
C ASP A 44 -11.77 10.20 21.74
N GLY A 45 -12.16 9.30 20.83
CA GLY A 45 -12.98 9.63 19.66
C GLY A 45 -12.35 10.58 18.64
N THR A 46 -11.04 10.79 18.69
CA THR A 46 -10.31 11.78 17.87
C THR A 46 -9.03 11.21 17.28
N SER A 47 -8.44 11.86 16.28
CA SER A 47 -7.11 11.52 15.76
C SER A 47 -6.01 11.90 16.75
N PRO A 48 -5.03 11.02 17.03
CA PRO A 48 -3.88 11.35 17.89
C PRO A 48 -3.04 12.51 17.38
N MET A 49 -2.98 12.70 16.05
CA MET A 49 -2.13 13.70 15.40
C MET A 49 -2.82 15.04 15.20
N THR A 50 -4.02 15.01 14.62
CA THR A 50 -4.72 16.24 14.23
C THR A 50 -5.75 16.69 15.26
N ARG A 51 -6.07 15.83 16.24
CA ARG A 51 -7.16 16.03 17.22
C ARG A 51 -8.52 16.24 16.59
N GLN A 52 -8.68 15.87 15.32
CA GLN A 52 -9.96 15.93 14.62
C GLN A 52 -10.82 14.73 15.00
N PRO A 53 -12.16 14.85 15.01
CA PRO A 53 -13.06 13.73 15.27
C PRO A 53 -12.82 12.63 14.24
N LEU A 54 -12.61 11.40 14.73
CA LEU A 54 -12.28 10.24 13.91
C LEU A 54 -13.19 9.08 14.31
N SER A 55 -13.71 8.35 13.32
CA SER A 55 -14.58 7.19 13.54
C SER A 55 -13.96 5.92 12.99
N ILE A 56 -14.19 4.79 13.66
CA ILE A 56 -13.63 3.47 13.26
C ILE A 56 -14.10 3.09 11.83
N ASP A 57 -15.33 3.45 11.46
CA ASP A 57 -15.90 3.18 10.13
C ASP A 57 -15.21 3.93 8.99
N ARG A 58 -14.47 5.00 9.32
CA ARG A 58 -13.73 5.82 8.36
C ARG A 58 -12.29 5.34 8.13
N LEU A 59 -11.86 4.31 8.86
CA LEU A 59 -10.53 3.71 8.69
C LEU A 59 -10.49 2.85 7.42
N GLN A 60 -9.54 3.15 6.53
CA GLN A 60 -9.33 2.40 5.31
C GLN A 60 -8.06 1.54 5.40
N PRO A 61 -8.06 0.25 5.04
CA PRO A 61 -6.85 -0.56 5.06
C PRO A 61 -5.84 -0.07 4.02
N ASN A 62 -4.60 0.23 4.44
CA ASN A 62 -3.55 0.70 3.55
C ASN A 62 -2.69 -0.47 3.04
N ARG A 63 -3.11 -1.05 1.92
CA ARG A 63 -2.44 -2.22 1.31
C ARG A 63 -1.03 -1.89 0.80
N ALA A 64 -0.77 -0.66 0.39
CA ALA A 64 0.54 -0.25 -0.12
C ALA A 64 1.59 -0.28 1.02
N VAL A 65 1.26 0.31 2.16
CA VAL A 65 2.13 0.28 3.35
C VAL A 65 2.30 -1.16 3.85
N ARG A 66 1.25 -1.97 3.79
CA ARG A 66 1.34 -3.39 4.17
C ARG A 66 2.37 -4.15 3.33
N ALA A 67 2.33 -3.98 2.01
CA ALA A 67 3.31 -4.60 1.12
C ALA A 67 4.74 -4.17 1.45
N LEU A 68 4.97 -2.86 1.66
CA LEU A 68 6.30 -2.35 2.04
C LEU A 68 6.81 -2.93 3.36
N VAL A 69 5.93 -3.04 4.36
CA VAL A 69 6.29 -3.64 5.65
C VAL A 69 6.58 -5.13 5.50
N ASP A 70 5.77 -5.84 4.71
CA ASP A 70 5.94 -7.26 4.45
C ASP A 70 7.28 -7.52 3.73
N ASP A 71 7.65 -6.67 2.76
CA ASP A 71 8.94 -6.71 2.08
C ASP A 71 10.10 -6.49 3.05
N ILE A 72 10.02 -5.49 3.94
CA ILE A 72 11.05 -5.25 4.96
C ILE A 72 11.15 -6.45 5.92
N LYS A 73 10.03 -7.03 6.35
CA LYS A 73 10.03 -8.23 7.20
C LYS A 73 10.60 -9.44 6.46
N ALA A 74 10.35 -9.53 5.16
CA ALA A 74 10.88 -10.57 4.30
C ALA A 74 12.39 -10.40 4.08
N ASP A 75 12.91 -9.21 3.87
CA ASP A 75 14.36 -8.96 3.73
C ASP A 75 15.15 -9.31 5.01
N ASN A 76 14.51 -9.22 6.17
CA ASN A 76 15.06 -9.70 7.45
C ASN A 76 15.01 -11.24 7.60
N LYS A 77 14.16 -11.93 6.83
CA LYS A 77 13.95 -13.39 6.89
C LYS A 77 14.43 -14.15 5.67
N CYS A 78 14.68 -13.47 4.57
CA CYS A 78 15.27 -14.01 3.39
C CYS A 78 16.76 -13.75 3.52
N ALA A 79 17.47 -14.76 4.04
CA ALA A 79 18.72 -15.13 3.40
C ALA A 79 18.41 -15.21 1.90
N VAL A 80 18.67 -14.14 1.18
CA VAL A 80 18.53 -14.11 -0.26
C VAL A 80 19.56 -15.11 -0.75
N THR A 81 19.11 -16.33 -1.07
CA THR A 81 19.86 -17.19 -1.95
C THR A 81 19.70 -16.57 -3.33
N TYR A 82 20.44 -15.50 -3.60
CA TYR A 82 20.84 -15.19 -4.96
C TYR A 82 21.62 -16.43 -5.39
N SER A 83 20.92 -17.38 -6.03
CA SER A 83 21.56 -18.53 -6.65
C SER A 83 22.59 -17.95 -7.58
N THR A 84 23.85 -18.13 -7.21
CA THR A 84 25.03 -17.64 -7.89
C THR A 84 24.93 -17.98 -9.38
N MET A 85 24.61 -16.98 -10.20
CA MET A 85 25.24 -16.89 -11.51
C MET A 85 26.34 -15.85 -11.39
N SER A 86 27.47 -16.33 -10.88
CA SER A 86 28.76 -15.67 -11.03
C SER A 86 29.13 -15.72 -12.50
N SER A 87 29.28 -14.57 -13.15
CA SER A 87 30.41 -14.26 -14.04
C SER A 87 30.31 -12.83 -14.56
N GLY A 88 31.29 -11.99 -14.20
CA GLY A 88 31.70 -10.83 -15.01
C GLY A 88 31.18 -9.46 -14.59
N ILE A 89 32.09 -8.59 -14.17
CA ILE A 89 31.90 -7.14 -14.17
C ILE A 89 32.15 -6.65 -15.60
N SER A 90 31.10 -6.31 -16.33
CA SER A 90 31.10 -5.39 -17.48
C SER A 90 29.67 -5.34 -18.04
N ASP A 91 28.93 -4.23 -17.87
CA ASP A 91 28.06 -3.64 -18.90
C ASP A 91 27.21 -2.42 -18.40
N PRO A 92 26.98 -1.41 -19.26
CA PRO A 92 26.21 -0.16 -18.99
C PRO A 92 24.66 -0.38 -18.93
N PRO A 93 23.86 0.62 -18.52
CA PRO A 93 22.49 0.39 -18.05
C PRO A 93 21.47 0.19 -19.18
N GLY A 94 20.68 -0.87 -19.09
CA GLY A 94 19.46 -1.10 -19.86
C GLY A 94 18.91 -2.51 -19.63
N PRO A 95 17.60 -2.79 -19.86
CA PRO A 95 16.61 -1.99 -20.57
C PRO A 95 15.45 -1.51 -19.67
N LEU A 96 14.75 -0.48 -20.14
CA LEU A 96 13.49 0.01 -19.58
C LEU A 96 12.51 -1.17 -19.47
N MET A 97 12.18 -1.59 -18.23
CA MET A 97 11.15 -2.59 -17.98
C MET A 97 9.84 -2.12 -18.60
N THR A 98 9.49 -2.66 -19.76
CA THR A 98 8.18 -2.45 -20.36
C THR A 98 7.18 -3.26 -19.54
N VAL A 99 6.44 -2.56 -18.67
CA VAL A 99 5.32 -3.15 -17.95
C VAL A 99 4.23 -3.50 -18.97
N SER A 100 4.08 -4.79 -19.29
CA SER A 100 3.01 -5.26 -20.16
C SER A 100 1.67 -5.25 -19.43
N PHE A 101 0.82 -4.27 -19.74
CA PHE A 101 -0.60 -4.30 -19.37
C PHE A 101 -1.35 -5.29 -20.26
N LYS A 102 -1.89 -6.36 -19.68
CA LYS A 102 -2.77 -7.29 -20.39
C LYS A 102 -4.10 -6.60 -20.65
N LYS A 103 -4.43 -6.35 -21.93
CA LYS A 103 -5.75 -5.90 -22.37
C LYS A 103 -6.74 -7.07 -22.26
N ALA A 104 -7.65 -7.02 -21.30
CA ALA A 104 -8.81 -7.90 -21.29
C ALA A 104 -9.85 -7.36 -22.29
N ALA A 105 -10.27 -8.21 -23.21
CA ALA A 105 -11.27 -7.90 -24.23
C ALA A 105 -12.68 -7.81 -23.61
N LEU A 106 -13.38 -6.71 -23.87
CA LEU A 106 -14.83 -6.62 -23.77
C LEU A 106 -15.36 -6.30 -25.18
N ASP A 107 -16.08 -7.27 -25.71
CA ASP A 107 -16.79 -7.26 -26.99
C ASP A 107 -17.72 -6.05 -27.07
N SER A 108 -17.41 -5.09 -27.94
CA SER A 108 -18.28 -3.96 -28.25
C SER A 108 -19.23 -4.34 -29.39
N LYS A 109 -20.31 -5.05 -29.08
CA LYS A 109 -21.48 -5.11 -29.97
C LYS A 109 -22.58 -4.18 -29.44
N SER A 110 -22.82 -3.13 -30.23
CA SER A 110 -24.05 -2.35 -30.34
C SER A 110 -24.47 -1.47 -29.16
N PHE A 111 -24.10 -0.18 -29.26
CA PHE A 111 -24.98 0.89 -28.79
C PHE A 111 -25.12 1.96 -29.88
N THR A 112 -25.75 1.58 -30.99
CA THR A 112 -26.37 2.55 -31.89
C THR A 112 -27.83 2.71 -31.50
N ASN A 113 -28.17 3.96 -31.21
CA ASN A 113 -29.47 4.58 -31.41
C ASN A 113 -30.58 4.36 -30.36
N VAL A 114 -30.76 5.44 -29.59
CA VAL A 114 -31.96 5.85 -28.85
C VAL A 114 -33.20 5.82 -29.78
N PRO A 115 -34.39 5.45 -29.28
CA PRO A 115 -35.61 5.36 -30.09
C PRO A 115 -36.07 6.75 -30.59
N LYS A 116 -36.11 6.94 -31.91
CA LYS A 116 -36.95 7.97 -32.52
C LYS A 116 -38.40 7.45 -32.56
N ILE A 117 -39.18 7.97 -31.63
CA ILE A 117 -40.63 7.75 -31.51
C ILE A 117 -41.30 8.14 -32.83
N ARG A 118 -42.15 7.26 -33.34
CA ARG A 118 -42.83 7.34 -34.64
C ARG A 118 -44.13 8.14 -34.52
N ALA A 119 -44.35 8.99 -35.53
CA ALA A 119 -45.61 9.46 -36.11
C ALA A 119 -46.80 9.78 -35.19
N VAL A 120 -47.27 11.03 -35.26
CA VAL A 120 -48.66 11.37 -35.66
C VAL A 120 -48.57 12.60 -36.57
#